data_AF-A0A9E1B5M7-F1
#
_entry.id   AF-A0A9E1B5M7-F1
#
_cell.length_a   1.000
_cell.length_b   1.000
_cell.length_c   1.000
_cell.angle_alpha   90.00
_cell.angle_beta   90.00
_cell.angle_gamma   90.00
#
_symmetry.space_group_name_H-M   'P 1'
#
loop_
_entity.id
_entity.type
_entity.pdbx_description
1 polymer ?
#
loop_
_entity_poly.entity_id
_entity_poly.type
_entity_poly.pdbx_seq_one_letter_code
_entity_poly.pdbx_strand_id
1 'polypeptide(L)'
;MKFLLSLIMFFSLGFASEELVLDSANSFITTMRGARNAPIKELIEQSKATIIFPSVKKVGFVVGGMGGDGIMVVGNINSPSEILPVSISGGSIGIQLG
;
A
#
# COMPACT_ATOMS: atom_id res chain seq x y z
N MET A 1 25.26 -25.16 -12.35
CA MET A 1 24.66 -23.82 -12.57
C MET A 1 23.17 -23.73 -12.23
N LYS A 2 22.32 -24.69 -12.59
CA LYS A 2 20.86 -24.63 -12.29
C LYS A 2 20.53 -24.58 -10.78
N PHE A 3 21.27 -25.31 -9.95
CA PHE A 3 21.07 -25.34 -8.48
C PHE A 3 21.41 -24.01 -7.80
N LEU A 4 22.48 -23.33 -8.24
CA LEU A 4 22.88 -22.02 -7.73
C LEU A 4 21.85 -20.92 -8.09
N LEU A 5 21.31 -20.98 -9.31
CA LEU A 5 20.29 -20.03 -9.78
C LEU A 5 18.99 -20.17 -8.98
N SER A 6 18.59 -21.40 -8.66
CA SER A 6 17.41 -21.66 -7.83
C SER A 6 17.57 -21.11 -6.41
N LEU A 7 18.77 -21.24 -5.82
CA LEU A 7 19.03 -20.76 -4.46
C LEU A 7 18.97 -19.22 -4.36
N ILE A 8 19.43 -18.51 -5.39
CA ILE A 8 19.38 -17.05 -5.46
C ILE A 8 17.94 -16.54 -5.58
N MET A 9 17.09 -17.22 -6.35
CA MET A 9 15.67 -16.84 -6.47
C MET A 9 14.87 -17.05 -5.18
N PHE A 10 15.25 -17.99 -4.31
CA PHE A 10 14.58 -18.15 -3.01
C PHE A 10 14.90 -17.02 -2.04
N PHE A 11 16.08 -16.40 -2.13
CA PHE A 11 16.50 -15.34 -1.22
C PHE A 11 15.80 -13.99 -1.52
N SER A 12 15.38 -13.76 -2.76
CA SER A 12 14.75 -12.50 -3.18
C SER A 12 13.32 -12.30 -2.67
N LEU A 13 12.63 -13.35 -2.19
CA LEU A 13 11.25 -13.20 -1.72
C LEU A 13 11.14 -12.43 -0.39
N GLY A 14 12.17 -12.44 0.46
CA GLY A 14 12.16 -11.74 1.75
C GLY A 14 12.19 -10.21 1.62
N PHE A 15 12.85 -9.68 0.59
CA PHE A 15 13.07 -8.24 0.42
C PHE A 15 11.82 -7.48 -0.07
N ALA A 16 10.91 -8.16 -0.77
CA ALA A 16 9.73 -7.52 -1.34
C ALA A 16 8.77 -6.95 -0.27
N SER A 17 8.66 -7.60 0.90
CA SER A 17 7.79 -7.13 1.98
C SER A 17 8.37 -5.91 2.70
N GLU A 18 9.69 -5.83 2.87
CA GLU A 18 10.34 -4.69 3.52
C GLU A 18 10.25 -3.44 2.65
N GLU A 19 10.42 -3.61 1.34
CA GLU A 19 10.26 -2.53 0.36
C GLU A 19 8.83 -1.97 0.36
N LEU A 20 7.81 -2.83 0.38
CA LEU A 20 6.40 -2.40 0.45
C LEU A 20 6.10 -1.58 1.72
N VAL A 21 6.68 -1.96 2.86
CA VAL A 21 6.55 -1.22 4.13
C VAL A 21 7.23 0.15 4.03
N LEU A 22 8.44 0.21 3.46
CA LEU A 22 9.18 1.45 3.28
C LEU A 22 8.44 2.41 2.33
N ASP A 23 7.95 1.92 1.21
CA ASP A 23 7.17 2.71 0.24
C ASP A 23 5.87 3.22 0.84
N SER A 24 5.20 2.40 1.64
CA SER A 24 4.00 2.79 2.37
C SER A 24 4.30 3.92 3.36
N ALA A 25 5.39 3.80 4.13
CA ALA A 25 5.80 4.84 5.08
C ALA A 25 6.11 6.18 4.36
N ASN A 26 6.86 6.12 3.25
CA ASN A 26 7.20 7.31 2.46
C ASN A 26 5.97 7.97 1.84
N SER A 27 5.05 7.17 1.29
CA SER A 27 3.79 7.64 0.70
C SER A 27 2.90 8.28 1.75
N PHE A 28 2.81 7.68 2.94
CA PHE A 28 2.08 8.25 4.07
C PHE A 28 2.66 9.60 4.47
N ILE A 29 3.97 9.72 4.72
CA ILE A 29 4.62 10.98 5.10
C ILE A 29 4.38 12.07 4.05
N THR A 30 4.50 11.72 2.77
CA THR A 30 4.30 12.65 1.65
C THR A 30 2.85 13.15 1.60
N THR A 31 1.89 12.24 1.78
CA THR A 31 0.45 12.58 1.83
C THR A 31 0.13 13.49 3.01
N MET A 32 0.64 13.15 4.20
CA MET A 32 0.45 13.95 5.43
C MET A 32 1.03 15.36 5.30
N ARG A 33 2.17 15.52 4.62
CA ARG A 33 2.78 16.84 4.36
C ARG A 33 1.94 17.71 3.43
N GLY A 34 1.23 17.11 2.47
CA GLY A 34 0.33 17.81 1.55
C GLY A 34 -1.01 18.21 2.20
N ALA A 35 -1.48 17.43 3.18
CA ALA A 35 -2.80 17.59 3.80
C ALA A 35 -2.84 18.54 5.01
N ARG A 36 -1.99 19.58 5.05
CA ARG A 36 -1.80 20.48 6.22
C ARG A 36 -3.07 21.14 6.78
N ASN A 37 -4.12 21.28 5.98
CA ASN A 37 -5.37 21.95 6.38
C ASN A 37 -6.49 20.97 6.75
N ALA A 38 -6.25 19.66 6.68
CA ALA A 38 -7.22 18.64 7.05
C ALA A 38 -6.93 18.12 8.48
N PRO A 39 -7.96 17.76 9.27
CA PRO A 39 -7.81 17.20 10.61
C PRO A 39 -7.35 15.72 10.55
N ILE A 40 -6.29 15.45 9.79
CA ILE A 40 -5.85 14.08 9.51
C ILE A 40 -5.34 13.40 10.78
N LYS A 41 -4.73 14.17 11.70
CA LYS A 41 -4.22 13.61 12.95
C LYS A 41 -5.35 13.04 13.80
N GLU A 42 -6.43 13.80 14.00
CA GLU A 42 -7.60 13.36 14.75
C GLU A 42 -8.28 12.16 14.08
N LEU A 43 -8.36 12.15 12.76
CA LEU A 43 -8.93 11.03 12.00
C LEU A 43 -8.11 9.74 12.16
N ILE A 44 -6.78 9.83 12.15
CA ILE A 44 -5.90 8.67 12.37
C ILE A 44 -6.03 8.17 13.81
N GLU A 45 -6.04 9.06 14.80
CA GLU A 45 -6.18 8.69 16.21
C GLU A 45 -7.53 8.01 16.51
N GLN A 46 -8.60 8.41 15.80
CA GLN A 46 -9.92 7.77 15.91
C GLN A 46 -10.07 6.53 15.04
N SER A 47 -9.16 6.29 14.10
CA SER A 47 -9.23 5.13 13.21
C SER A 47 -8.94 3.84 13.96
N LYS A 48 -9.69 2.78 13.65
CA LYS A 48 -9.37 1.42 14.14
C LYS A 48 -8.16 0.83 13.42
N ALA A 49 -7.97 1.23 12.16
CA ALA A 49 -6.83 0.86 11.34
C ALA A 49 -6.61 1.92 10.26
N THR A 50 -5.35 2.10 9.87
CA THR A 50 -4.95 2.93 8.74
C THR A 50 -4.37 2.03 7.66
N ILE A 51 -4.86 2.15 6.43
CA ILE A 51 -4.38 1.36 5.28
C ILE A 51 -3.71 2.30 4.30
N ILE A 52 -2.51 1.92 3.85
CA ILE A 52 -1.70 2.71 2.94
C ILE A 52 -1.39 1.87 1.72
N PHE A 53 -1.86 2.32 0.56
CA PHE A 53 -1.52 1.75 -0.74
C PHE A 53 -0.55 2.71 -1.43
N PRO A 54 0.78 2.46 -1.42
CA PRO A 54 1.76 3.38 -2.00
C PRO A 54 1.60 3.54 -3.52
N SER A 55 1.03 2.54 -4.17
CA SER A 55 0.68 2.59 -5.59
C SER A 55 -0.59 1.80 -5.86
N VAL A 56 -1.50 2.40 -6.62
CA VAL A 56 -2.69 1.71 -7.15
C VAL A 56 -2.64 1.82 -8.66
N LYS A 57 -2.58 0.66 -9.33
CA LYS A 57 -2.61 0.58 -10.79
C LYS A 57 -4.06 0.53 -11.25
N LYS A 58 -4.33 1.25 -12.33
CA LYS A 58 -5.62 1.31 -12.99
C LYS A 58 -5.45 0.79 -14.41
N VAL A 59 -6.24 -0.20 -14.79
CA VAL A 59 -6.13 -0.92 -16.06
C VAL A 59 -7.43 -0.84 -16.84
N GLY A 60 -7.36 -0.43 -18.12
CA GLY A 60 -8.50 -0.40 -19.05
C GLY A 60 -9.16 0.97 -19.22
N PHE A 61 -9.56 1.28 -20.47
CA PHE A 61 -10.21 2.55 -20.85
C PHE A 61 -11.75 2.52 -20.76
N VAL A 62 -12.37 1.33 -20.80
CA VAL A 62 -13.85 1.14 -20.88
C VAL A 62 -14.38 0.28 -19.71
N VAL A 63 -13.63 -0.76 -19.33
CA VAL A 63 -13.84 -1.53 -18.10
C VAL A 63 -12.59 -1.32 -17.28
N GLY A 64 -12.67 -0.41 -16.31
CA GLY A 64 -11.55 -0.02 -15.47
C GLY A 64 -11.40 -0.99 -14.32
N GLY A 65 -10.36 -1.82 -14.34
CA GLY A 65 -9.88 -2.54 -13.17
C GLY A 65 -8.92 -1.67 -12.36
N MET A 66 -8.91 -1.81 -11.05
CA MET A 66 -7.88 -1.26 -10.18
C MET A 66 -7.33 -2.36 -9.28
N GLY A 67 -6.03 -2.29 -9.02
CA GLY A 67 -5.32 -3.21 -8.16
C GLY A 67 -4.11 -2.55 -7.52
N GLY A 68 -3.81 -2.88 -6.28
CA GLY A 68 -2.62 -2.42 -5.58
C GLY A 68 -2.37 -3.20 -4.31
N ASP A 69 -1.11 -3.32 -3.94
CA ASP A 69 -0.69 -3.88 -2.66
C ASP A 69 -0.35 -2.75 -1.71
N GLY A 70 -0.49 -2.99 -0.42
CA GLY A 70 -0.29 -1.99 0.61
C GLY A 70 -0.12 -2.60 1.98
N ILE A 71 -0.01 -1.74 2.98
CA ILE A 71 0.15 -2.11 4.39
C ILE A 71 -1.04 -1.58 5.19
N MET A 72 -1.60 -2.45 6.01
CA MET A 72 -2.56 -2.09 7.05
C MET A 72 -1.84 -2.02 8.38
N VAL A 73 -2.05 -0.92 9.10
CA VAL A 73 -1.59 -0.69 10.46
C VAL A 73 -2.82 -0.69 11.37
N VAL A 74 -2.91 -1.66 12.27
CA VAL A 74 -4.05 -1.82 13.17
C VAL A 74 -3.75 -1.12 14.50
N GLY A 75 -4.67 -0.26 14.94
CA GLY A 75 -4.50 0.57 16.13
C GLY A 75 -3.69 1.84 15.87
N ASN A 76 -3.07 2.37 16.93
CA ASN A 76 -2.34 3.64 16.85
C ASN A 76 -1.07 3.51 16.00
N ILE A 77 -0.86 4.43 15.06
CA ILE A 77 0.30 4.38 14.15
C ILE A 77 1.67 4.43 14.86
N ASN A 78 1.74 5.03 16.06
CA ASN A 78 2.97 5.11 16.86
C ASN A 78 3.19 3.87 17.74
N SER A 79 2.14 3.08 17.97
CA SER A 79 2.17 1.85 18.78
C SER A 79 1.21 0.82 18.17
N PRO A 80 1.53 0.34 16.97
CA PRO A 80 0.63 -0.52 16.23
C PRO A 80 0.50 -1.87 16.91
N SER A 81 -0.73 -2.36 17.00
CA SER A 81 -1.02 -3.70 17.51
C SER A 81 -0.65 -4.79 16.51
N GLU A 82 -0.81 -4.48 15.21
CA GLU A 82 -0.51 -5.40 14.12
C GLU A 82 -0.18 -4.59 12.85
N ILE A 83 0.72 -5.14 12.03
CA ILE A 83 1.08 -4.61 10.71
C ILE A 83 0.99 -5.75 9.70
N LEU A 84 0.13 -5.61 8.70
CA LEU A 84 -0.18 -6.67 7.76
C LEU A 84 -0.11 -6.19 6.31
N PRO A 85 0.42 -7.02 5.38
CA PRO A 85 0.25 -6.78 3.96
C PRO A 85 -1.21 -6.99 3.55
N VAL A 86 -1.74 -6.09 2.75
CA VAL A 86 -3.11 -6.15 2.22
C VAL A 86 -3.12 -5.77 0.74
N SER A 87 -4.13 -6.24 0.01
CA SER A 87 -4.34 -5.89 -1.38
C SER A 87 -5.72 -5.25 -1.57
N ILE A 88 -5.79 -4.26 -2.47
CA ILE A 88 -7.03 -3.67 -2.95
C ILE A 88 -7.26 -4.14 -4.37
N SER A 89 -8.50 -4.51 -4.68
CA SER A 89 -8.96 -4.72 -6.04
C SER A 89 -10.34 -4.08 -6.20
N GLY A 90 -10.61 -3.56 -7.39
CA GLY A 90 -11.90 -2.97 -7.71
C GLY A 90 -12.12 -2.91 -9.21
N GLY A 91 -13.38 -2.89 -9.63
CA GLY A 91 -13.76 -2.77 -11.03
C GLY A 91 -14.83 -1.70 -11.20
N SER A 92 -14.74 -0.91 -12.26
CA SER A 92 -15.77 0.06 -12.65
C SER A 92 -16.05 -0.07 -14.15
N ILE A 93 -17.31 0.10 -14.54
CA ILE A 93 -17.71 0.13 -15.94
C ILE A 93 -18.00 1.58 -16.30
N GLY A 94 -17.23 2.15 -17.23
CA GLY A 94 -17.32 3.56 -17.63
C GLY A 94 -16.08 4.03 -18.39
N ILE A 95 -16.25 5.00 -19.31
CA ILE A 95 -15.14 5.62 -20.03
C ILE A 95 -14.32 6.45 -19.03
N GLN A 96 -13.11 5.99 -18.69
CA GLN A 96 -12.18 6.73 -17.85
C GLN A 96 -11.26 7.58 -18.71
N LEU A 97 -11.74 8.78 -19.06
CA LEU A 97 -10.93 9.83 -19.66
C LEU A 97 -10.52 10.80 -18.54
N GLY A 98 -9.21 10.85 -18.24
CA GLY A 98 -8.60 11.74 -17.25
C GLY A 98 -8.27 11.06 -15.94
#